data_AF-A0A812JLF5-F1
#
_entry.id   AF-A0A812JLF5-F1
#
_cell.length_a   1.000
_cell.length_b   1.000
_cell.length_c   1.000
_cell.angle_alpha   90.00
_cell.angle_beta   90.00
_cell.angle_gamma   90.00
#
_symmetry.space_group_name_H-M   'P 1'
#
loop_
_entity.id
_entity.type
_entity.pdbx_description
1 polymer ?
#
loop_
_entity_poly.entity_id
_entity_poly.type
_entity_poly.pdbx_seq_one_letter_code
_entity_poly.pdbx_strand_id
1 'polypeptide(L)'
;MATRQELKNRSVKQLKEMLSQEGYDPAAIVGLEKEELVEKVWVLCQNPKEEDPYPLPLYSNCWPQFILRGLLLLGLQCYAASHFLAWHANLLGILVVVVVLTVRNMWVRQEKARKLRKRL
;
A
#
# COMPACT_ATOMS: atom_id res chain seq x y z
N MET A 1 42.25 -19.15 -5.56
CA MET A 1 41.69 -18.19 -4.60
C MET A 1 42.86 -17.50 -3.94
N ALA A 2 43.04 -16.19 -4.16
CA ALA A 2 44.13 -15.43 -3.53
C ALA A 2 43.91 -15.40 -2.02
N THR A 3 44.98 -15.45 -1.21
CA THR A 3 44.89 -15.28 0.25
C THR A 3 45.06 -13.81 0.65
N ARG A 4 44.50 -13.39 1.79
CA ARG A 4 44.54 -11.98 2.26
C ARG A 4 45.97 -11.44 2.40
N GLN A 5 46.93 -12.31 2.72
CA GLN A 5 48.36 -11.97 2.78
C GLN A 5 48.96 -11.71 1.39
N GLU A 6 48.55 -12.44 0.36
CA GLU A 6 48.98 -12.19 -1.02
C GLU A 6 48.47 -10.84 -1.53
N LEU A 7 47.24 -10.45 -1.17
CA LEU A 7 46.68 -9.14 -1.53
C LEU A 7 47.41 -7.97 -0.85
N LYS A 8 47.84 -8.12 0.40
CA LYS A 8 48.65 -7.11 1.12
C LYS A 8 50.02 -6.88 0.47
N ASN A 9 50.58 -7.93 -0.11
CA ASN A 9 51.88 -7.88 -0.79
C ASN A 9 51.80 -7.30 -2.21
N ARG A 10 50.61 -7.17 -2.80
CA ARG A 10 50.44 -6.54 -4.11
C ARG A 10 50.57 -5.02 -4.04
N SER A 11 50.99 -4.44 -5.15
CA SER A 11 51.09 -2.99 -5.28
C SER A 11 49.70 -2.36 -5.33
N VAL A 12 49.58 -1.13 -4.82
CA VAL A 12 48.34 -0.35 -4.88
C VAL A 12 47.84 -0.22 -6.32
N LYS A 13 48.75 -0.08 -7.28
CA LYS A 13 48.42 0.00 -8.71
C LYS A 13 47.72 -1.27 -9.22
N GLN A 14 48.22 -2.45 -8.84
CA GLN A 14 47.61 -3.73 -9.22
C GLN A 14 46.25 -3.95 -8.56
N LEU A 15 46.07 -3.53 -7.30
CA LEU A 15 44.78 -3.65 -6.61
C LEU A 15 43.71 -2.77 -7.26
N LYS A 16 44.07 -1.55 -7.65
CA LYS A 16 43.17 -0.64 -8.39
C LYS A 16 42.81 -1.17 -9.77
N GLU A 17 43.77 -1.76 -10.47
CA GLU A 17 43.55 -2.38 -11.78
C GLU A 17 42.59 -3.57 -11.69
N MET A 18 42.72 -4.42 -10.67
CA MET A 18 41.78 -5.52 -10.41
C MET A 18 40.36 -5.01 -10.14
N LEU A 19 40.20 -3.96 -9.32
CA LEU A 19 38.88 -3.36 -9.06
C LEU A 19 38.25 -2.74 -10.31
N SER A 20 39.06 -2.07 -11.13
CA SER A 20 38.59 -1.46 -12.38
C SER A 20 38.17 -2.50 -13.42
N GLN A 21 38.81 -3.67 -13.47
CA GLN A 21 38.41 -4.77 -14.36
C GLN A 21 37.06 -5.38 -13.97
N GLU A 22 36.72 -5.34 -12.68
CA GLU A 22 35.45 -5.82 -12.13
C GLU A 22 34.32 -4.75 -12.17
N GLY A 23 34.53 -3.60 -12.82
CA GLY A 23 33.49 -2.59 -13.05
C GLY A 23 33.33 -1.52 -11.96
N TYR A 24 34.22 -1.47 -10.96
CA TYR A 24 34.18 -0.40 -9.95
C TYR A 24 34.53 0.96 -10.56
N ASP A 25 33.79 1.99 -10.14
CA ASP A 25 34.00 3.37 -10.59
C ASP A 25 35.41 3.88 -10.19
N PRO A 26 36.28 4.26 -11.14
CA PRO A 26 37.61 4.78 -10.85
C PRO A 26 37.58 6.03 -9.97
N ALA A 27 36.52 6.85 -10.01
CA ALA A 27 36.39 8.01 -9.14
C ALA A 27 36.24 7.62 -7.66
N ALA A 28 35.57 6.50 -7.37
CA ALA A 28 35.41 5.96 -6.02
C ALA A 28 36.69 5.25 -5.51
N ILE A 29 37.65 4.96 -6.39
CA ILE A 29 38.93 4.29 -6.08
C ILE A 29 40.05 5.33 -5.81
N VAL A 30 39.88 6.58 -6.24
CA VAL A 30 40.84 7.67 -6.04
C VAL A 30 40.67 8.28 -4.65
N GLY A 31 41.43 7.77 -3.68
CA GLY A 31 41.46 8.28 -2.30
C GLY A 31 41.43 7.20 -1.22
N LEU A 32 41.11 5.96 -1.59
CA LEU A 32 41.07 4.84 -0.66
C LEU A 32 42.46 4.43 -0.18
N GLU A 33 42.54 4.09 1.11
CA GLU A 33 43.78 3.59 1.71
C GLU A 33 44.09 2.17 1.21
N LYS A 34 45.37 1.77 1.30
CA LYS A 34 45.81 0.45 0.83
C LYS A 34 45.06 -0.69 1.52
N GLU A 35 44.68 -0.52 2.78
CA GLU A 35 43.96 -1.53 3.56
C GLU A 35 42.51 -1.71 3.08
N GLU A 36 41.82 -0.61 2.77
CA GLU A 36 40.46 -0.60 2.22
C GLU A 36 40.42 -1.24 0.82
N LEU A 37 41.45 -0.99 -0.01
CA LEU A 37 41.58 -1.63 -1.32
C LEU A 37 41.76 -3.15 -1.21
N VAL A 38 42.55 -3.61 -0.24
CA VAL A 38 42.73 -5.04 0.02
C VAL A 38 41.42 -5.67 0.50
N GLU A 39 40.66 -4.98 1.33
CA GLU A 39 39.37 -5.44 1.82
C GLU A 39 38.34 -5.56 0.70
N LYS A 40 38.19 -4.55 -0.16
CA LYS A 40 37.27 -4.60 -1.30
C LYS A 40 37.62 -5.73 -2.29
N VAL A 41 38.91 -5.90 -2.62
CA VAL A 41 39.36 -6.99 -3.51
C VAL A 41 39.15 -8.36 -2.85
N TRP A 42 39.37 -8.46 -1.53
CA TRP A 42 39.11 -9.69 -0.78
C TRP A 42 37.63 -10.07 -0.79
N VAL A 43 36.74 -9.10 -0.55
CA VAL A 43 35.29 -9.30 -0.58
C VAL A 43 34.84 -9.73 -1.98
N LEU A 44 35.33 -9.10 -3.05
CA LEU A 44 35.05 -9.51 -4.43
C LEU A 44 35.53 -10.93 -4.75
N CYS A 45 36.73 -11.29 -4.29
CA CYS A 45 37.26 -12.64 -4.47
C CYS A 45 36.43 -13.70 -3.74
N GLN A 46 35.77 -13.35 -2.63
CA GLN A 46 34.93 -14.26 -1.86
C GLN A 46 33.47 -14.25 -2.31
N ASN A 47 33.00 -13.15 -2.89
CA ASN A 47 31.61 -12.95 -3.26
C ASN A 47 31.55 -12.14 -4.57
N PRO A 48 31.41 -12.80 -5.73
CA PRO A 48 31.48 -12.15 -7.05
C PRO A 48 30.24 -11.30 -7.39
N LYS A 49 29.39 -10.99 -6.40
CA LYS A 49 28.24 -10.12 -6.61
C LYS A 49 28.64 -8.69 -6.26
N GLU A 50 28.45 -7.79 -7.20
CA GLU A 50 28.52 -6.33 -7.00
C GLU A 50 27.85 -5.95 -5.68
N GLU A 51 28.59 -5.25 -4.83
CA GLU A 51 28.00 -4.53 -3.70
C GLU A 51 27.09 -3.46 -4.28
N ASP A 52 25.78 -3.66 -4.17
CA ASP A 52 24.79 -2.65 -4.56
C ASP A 52 25.04 -1.38 -3.71
N PRO A 53 25.44 -0.25 -4.32
CA PRO A 53 25.71 0.98 -3.59
C PRO A 53 24.45 1.54 -2.90
N TYR A 54 23.27 1.06 -3.28
CA TYR A 54 22.00 1.42 -2.66
C TYR A 54 21.26 0.15 -2.26
N PRO A 55 21.61 -0.47 -1.11
CA PRO A 55 20.84 -1.60 -0.63
C PRO A 55 19.41 -1.14 -0.46
N LEU A 56 18.52 -1.61 -1.34
CA LEU A 56 17.08 -1.42 -1.18
C LEU A 56 16.75 -1.85 0.24
N PRO A 57 16.08 -1.01 1.04
CA PRO A 57 15.77 -1.37 2.41
C PRO A 57 15.05 -2.72 2.37
N LEU A 58 15.65 -3.74 3.00
CA LEU A 58 15.22 -5.15 2.98
C LEU A 58 13.80 -5.40 3.52
N TYR A 59 13.05 -4.32 3.80
CA TYR A 59 11.63 -4.28 4.08
C TYR A 59 10.99 -3.10 3.35
N SER A 60 10.79 -3.22 2.04
CA SER A 60 9.88 -2.33 1.30
C SER A 60 8.45 -2.59 1.78
N ASN A 61 8.10 -2.02 2.94
CA ASN A 61 6.78 -2.08 3.58
C ASN A 61 5.66 -1.44 2.74
N CYS A 62 5.98 -0.96 1.54
CA CYS A 62 5.07 -0.33 0.59
C CYS A 62 3.90 -1.25 0.22
N TRP A 63 4.17 -2.53 -0.05
CA TRP A 63 3.13 -3.51 -0.43
C TRP A 63 2.16 -3.83 0.72
N PRO A 64 2.63 -4.19 1.93
CA PRO A 64 1.76 -4.37 3.09
C PRO A 64 0.93 -3.12 3.42
N GLN A 65 1.53 -1.93 3.37
CA GLN A 65 0.82 -0.67 3.63
C GLN A 65 -0.23 -0.37 2.56
N PHE A 66 0.05 -0.68 1.29
CA PHE A 66 -0.91 -0.53 0.20
C PHE A 66 -2.12 -1.45 0.41
N ILE A 67 -1.88 -2.72 0.76
CA ILE A 67 -2.94 -3.70 1.06
C ILE A 67 -3.78 -3.23 2.24
N LEU A 68 -3.15 -2.77 3.33
CA LEU A 68 -3.86 -2.26 4.51
C LEU A 68 -4.77 -1.07 4.17
N ARG A 69 -4.26 -0.12 3.37
CA ARG A 69 -5.02 1.06 2.92
C ARG A 69 -6.19 0.66 2.02
N GLY A 70 -5.99 -0.31 1.13
CA GLY A 70 -7.05 -0.86 0.28
C GLY A 70 -8.18 -1.48 1.09
N LEU A 71 -7.86 -2.32 2.08
CA LEU A 71 -8.85 -2.93 2.96
C LEU A 71 -9.63 -1.90 3.79
N LEU A 72 -8.95 -0.88 4.30
CA LEU A 72 -9.58 0.21 5.05
C LEU A 72 -10.60 0.98 4.20
N LEU A 73 -10.22 1.33 2.96
CA LEU A 73 -11.10 2.04 2.02
C LEU A 73 -12.34 1.22 1.65
N LEU A 74 -12.16 -0.07 1.36
CA LEU A 74 -13.27 -1.00 1.06
C LEU A 74 -14.21 -1.14 2.26
N GLY A 75 -13.67 -1.31 3.47
CA GLY A 75 -14.46 -1.39 4.69
C GLY A 75 -15.29 -0.11 4.93
N LEU A 76 -14.67 1.06 4.73
CA LEU A 76 -15.35 2.35 4.87
C LEU A 76 -16.45 2.55 3.83
N GLN A 77 -16.21 2.16 2.57
CA GLN A 77 -17.22 2.22 1.50
C GLN A 77 -18.40 1.30 1.80
N CYS A 78 -18.16 0.06 2.23
CA CYS A 78 -19.22 -0.87 2.62
C CYS A 78 -20.02 -0.36 3.84
N TYR A 79 -19.35 0.25 4.82
CA TYR A 79 -20.00 0.84 5.99
C TYR A 79 -20.84 2.08 5.66
N ALA A 80 -20.33 2.97 4.81
CA ALA A 80 -21.09 4.13 4.35
C ALA A 80 -22.29 3.67 3.50
N ALA A 81 -22.07 2.74 2.58
CA ALA A 81 -23.12 2.20 1.72
C ALA A 81 -24.23 1.50 2.54
N SER A 82 -23.89 0.78 3.62
CA SER A 82 -24.91 0.12 4.45
C SER A 82 -25.84 1.13 5.15
N HIS A 83 -25.33 2.29 5.55
CA HIS A 83 -26.16 3.39 6.09
C HIS A 83 -27.00 4.09 5.03
N PHE A 84 -26.47 4.31 3.82
CA PHE A 84 -27.24 4.91 2.72
C PHE A 84 -28.34 3.96 2.20
N LEU A 85 -28.05 2.66 2.08
CA LEU A 85 -29.05 1.66 1.67
C LEU A 85 -30.18 1.56 2.70
N ALA A 86 -29.83 1.57 4.00
CA ALA A 86 -30.80 1.54 5.09
C ALA A 86 -31.68 2.80 5.11
N TRP A 87 -31.13 3.97 4.77
CA TRP A 87 -31.90 5.21 4.66
C TRP A 87 -32.94 5.14 3.56
N HIS A 88 -32.57 4.72 2.33
CA HIS A 88 -33.52 4.62 1.22
C HIS A 88 -34.63 3.59 1.48
N ALA A 89 -34.28 2.44 2.07
CA ALA A 89 -35.27 1.43 2.46
C ALA A 89 -36.23 1.95 3.54
N ASN A 90 -35.73 2.66 4.56
CA ASN A 90 -36.57 3.27 5.60
C ASN A 90 -37.46 4.38 5.03
N LEU A 91 -36.95 5.20 4.12
CA LEU A 91 -37.70 6.29 3.49
C LEU A 91 -38.82 5.77 2.59
N LEU A 92 -38.58 4.68 1.85
CA LEU A 92 -39.63 3.95 1.12
C LEU A 92 -40.68 3.36 2.08
N GLY A 93 -40.26 2.75 3.18
CA GLY A 93 -41.17 2.23 4.20
C GLY A 93 -42.07 3.33 4.79
N ILE A 94 -41.49 4.49 5.13
CA ILE A 94 -42.23 5.65 5.63
C ILE A 94 -43.22 6.17 4.58
N LEU A 95 -42.81 6.30 3.32
CA LEU A 95 -43.69 6.74 2.23
C LEU A 95 -44.88 5.79 2.04
N VAL A 96 -44.63 4.48 2.03
CA VAL A 96 -45.71 3.47 1.92
C VAL A 96 -46.69 3.58 3.08
N VAL A 97 -46.19 3.71 4.31
CA VAL A 97 -47.04 3.89 5.50
C VAL A 97 -47.87 5.17 5.41
N VAL A 98 -47.29 6.29 5.00
CA VAL A 98 -48.02 7.56 4.81
C VAL A 98 -49.12 7.42 3.75
N VAL A 99 -48.83 6.78 2.63
CA VAL A 99 -49.83 6.54 1.57
C VAL A 99 -50.97 5.65 2.07
N VAL A 100 -50.66 4.56 2.78
CA VAL A 100 -51.70 3.68 3.35
C VAL A 100 -52.57 4.42 4.36
N LEU A 101 -51.96 5.21 5.25
CA LEU A 101 -52.69 5.98 6.26
C LEU A 101 -53.56 7.08 5.65
N THR A 102 -53.07 7.76 4.61
CA THR A 102 -53.84 8.80 3.90
C THR A 102 -55.04 8.20 3.17
N VAL A 103 -54.87 7.10 2.43
CA VAL A 103 -55.97 6.38 1.77
C VAL A 103 -56.99 5.90 2.81
N ARG A 104 -56.54 5.28 3.90
CA ARG A 104 -57.42 4.84 4.99
C ARG A 104 -58.21 6.01 5.58
N ASN A 105 -57.55 7.13 5.86
CA ASN A 105 -58.21 8.32 6.40
C ASN A 105 -59.22 8.93 5.43
N MET A 106 -58.92 8.95 4.13
CA MET A 106 -59.88 9.38 3.11
C MET A 106 -61.10 8.48 3.08
N TRP A 107 -60.92 7.16 3.14
CA TRP A 107 -62.03 6.21 3.16
C TRP A 107 -62.91 6.36 4.39
N VAL A 108 -62.32 6.47 5.57
CA VAL A 108 -63.05 6.71 6.83
C VAL A 108 -63.81 8.05 6.79
N ARG A 109 -63.22 9.10 6.22
CA ARG A 109 -63.90 10.40 6.02
C ARG A 109 -65.10 10.25 5.08
N GLN A 110 -64.94 9.53 3.97
CA GLN A 110 -66.03 9.28 3.03
C GLN A 110 -67.16 8.44 3.64
N GLU A 111 -66.84 7.43 4.44
CA GLU A 111 -67.85 6.65 5.15
C GLU A 111 -68.59 7.47 6.21
N LYS A 112 -67.88 8.29 6.98
CA LYS A 112 -68.49 9.21 7.94
C LYS A 112 -69.43 10.20 7.24
N ALA A 113 -69.01 10.80 6.12
CA ALA A 113 -69.83 11.70 5.33
C ALA A 113 -71.08 11.01 4.77
N ARG A 114 -70.94 9.76 4.28
CA ARG A 114 -72.08 8.95 3.80
C ARG A 114 -73.07 8.61 4.93
N LYS A 115 -72.59 8.29 6.13
CA LYS A 115 -73.45 8.03 7.30
C LYS A 115 -74.16 9.29 7.78
N LEU A 116 -73.50 10.45 7.75
CA LEU A 116 -74.10 11.73 8.13
C LEU A 116 -75.25 12.12 7.17
N ARG A 117 -75.05 11.97 5.86
CA ARG A 117 -76.08 12.24 4.84
C ARG A 117 -77.31 11.33 4.91
N LYS A 118 -77.21 10.16 5.54
CA LYS A 118 -78.35 9.25 5.76
C LYS A 118 -79.13 9.57 7.05
N ARG A 119 -78.61 10.45 7.91
CA ARG A 119 -79.25 10.87 9.17
C ARG A 119 -79.95 12.23 9.08
N LEU A 120 -79.59 13.05 8.09
CA LEU A 120 -80.33 14.23 7.64
C LEU A 120 -81.39 13.79 6.63
#